data_AF-A0A2A5EDR9-F1
#
_entry.id   AF-A0A2A5EDR9-F1
#
_cell.length_a   1.000
_cell.length_b   1.000
_cell.length_c   1.000
_cell.angle_alpha   90.00
_cell.angle_beta   90.00
_cell.angle_gamma   90.00
#
_symmetry.space_group_name_H-M   'P 1'
#
loop_
_entity.id
_entity.type
_entity.pdbx_description
1 polymer ?
#
loop_
_entity_poly.entity_id
_entity_poly.type
_entity_poly.pdbx_seq_one_letter_code
_entity_poly.pdbx_strand_id
1 'polypeptide(L)'
;MKETFSITLKSLLLILAILGCNNPKNKTDKSTMTNTDERKTYSDPEQKILDDVEQYGFHVAVVAEDEYLPGFAYTIGLTKTYNHPEIIIFGLNNEMMHEILNGLGADIKSGKNFEPNKDYDNVISNYPIKLLEIKKEHYQDYFGYCGWFYDNKFDFPAYQLVWTDKDAKYPWENGFNENWKFKQPILDRNTDFKFYEERNLGVFTTQETFDGKPILWVYHNEDGDWQFHSEENPNLDNAKLVTLESIVNLDPTLNEIYYLNFGQSATRETTNSEWKVTENKDINDF
;
A
#
# COMPACT_ATOMS: atom_id res chain seq x y z
N MET A 1 -17.68 -24.41 -16.60
CA MET A 1 -16.24 -24.43 -16.87
C MET A 1 -15.71 -23.12 -16.35
N LYS A 2 -14.99 -23.16 -15.23
CA LYS A 2 -14.41 -21.97 -14.60
C LYS A 2 -13.08 -21.70 -15.29
N GLU A 3 -12.93 -20.52 -15.88
CA GLU A 3 -11.65 -20.01 -16.35
C GLU A 3 -10.84 -19.53 -15.15
N THR A 4 -9.64 -20.09 -15.02
CA THR A 4 -8.65 -19.75 -14.00
C THR A 4 -7.94 -18.48 -14.44
N PHE A 5 -8.13 -17.38 -13.70
CA PHE A 5 -7.34 -16.16 -13.91
C PHE A 5 -5.96 -16.36 -13.30
N SER A 6 -4.96 -16.53 -14.17
CA SER A 6 -3.55 -16.49 -13.81
C SER A 6 -3.19 -15.05 -13.43
N ILE A 7 -2.75 -14.83 -12.18
CA ILE A 7 -2.08 -13.60 -11.77
C ILE A 7 -0.76 -13.58 -12.55
N THR A 8 -0.69 -12.73 -13.57
CA THR A 8 0.50 -12.67 -14.43
C THR A 8 1.60 -11.88 -13.74
N LEU A 9 2.86 -12.30 -13.96
CA LEU A 9 4.13 -11.69 -13.54
C LEU A 9 4.23 -10.15 -13.69
N LYS A 10 3.31 -9.53 -14.44
CA LYS A 10 3.18 -8.07 -14.60
C LYS A 10 2.66 -7.37 -13.34
N SER A 11 1.78 -7.99 -12.55
CA SER A 11 1.31 -7.41 -11.27
C SER A 11 2.42 -7.39 -10.21
N LEU A 12 3.36 -8.34 -10.29
CA LEU A 12 4.49 -8.49 -9.38
C LEU A 12 5.60 -7.44 -9.67
N LEU A 13 5.83 -7.11 -10.95
CA LEU A 13 6.76 -6.02 -11.30
C LEU A 13 6.30 -4.65 -10.78
N LEU A 14 5.00 -4.46 -10.58
CA LEU A 14 4.47 -3.21 -10.07
C LEU A 14 4.80 -3.00 -8.59
N ILE A 15 4.68 -4.04 -7.77
CA ILE A 15 5.06 -3.98 -6.34
C ILE A 15 6.58 -3.79 -6.18
N LEU A 16 7.39 -4.46 -7.01
CA LEU A 16 8.85 -4.27 -7.02
C LEU A 16 9.27 -2.88 -7.51
N ALA A 17 8.52 -2.24 -8.41
CA ALA A 17 8.79 -0.87 -8.84
C ALA A 17 8.50 0.16 -7.73
N ILE A 18 7.58 -0.14 -6.82
CA ILE A 18 7.28 0.70 -5.64
C ILE A 18 8.44 0.66 -4.64
N LEU A 19 9.05 -0.50 -4.44
CA LEU A 19 10.15 -0.70 -3.48
C LEU A 19 11.55 -0.43 -4.07
N GLY A 20 11.73 -0.53 -5.39
CA GLY A 20 13.04 -0.56 -6.05
C GLY A 20 13.65 0.80 -6.48
N CYS A 21 12.97 1.93 -6.29
CA CYS A 21 13.48 3.24 -6.72
C CYS A 21 14.37 3.92 -5.67
N ASN A 22 15.45 3.27 -5.22
CA ASN A 22 16.50 3.92 -4.42
C ASN A 22 17.90 3.37 -4.75
N ASN A 23 18.54 3.90 -5.81
CA ASN A 23 20.01 3.93 -5.82
C ASN A 23 20.60 5.00 -6.75
N PRO A 24 21.13 6.12 -6.23
CA PRO A 24 21.95 7.05 -6.99
C PRO A 24 23.44 6.88 -6.61
N LYS A 25 24.26 6.39 -7.54
CA LYS A 25 25.64 6.86 -7.88
C LYS A 25 26.49 5.74 -8.47
N ASN A 26 26.89 5.90 -9.73
CA ASN A 26 28.30 6.10 -10.09
C ASN A 26 28.42 6.58 -11.55
N LYS A 27 28.83 7.85 -11.71
CA LYS A 27 29.35 8.41 -12.96
C LYS A 27 30.86 8.23 -12.97
N THR A 28 31.41 7.72 -14.07
CA THR A 28 32.70 8.16 -14.59
C THR A 28 32.64 8.29 -16.10
N ASP A 29 33.27 9.35 -16.56
CA ASP A 29 33.04 10.10 -17.79
C ASP A 29 33.98 9.66 -18.93
N LYS A 30 33.51 9.75 -20.17
CA LYS A 30 34.33 10.17 -21.33
C LYS A 30 33.44 10.53 -22.54
N SER A 31 33.51 11.81 -22.87
CA SER A 31 32.92 12.57 -23.98
C SER A 31 32.74 11.87 -25.34
N THR A 32 31.61 12.14 -26.00
CA THR A 32 31.56 12.72 -27.35
C THR A 32 30.15 13.24 -27.63
N MET A 33 30.05 14.48 -28.14
CA MET A 33 28.79 15.10 -28.56
C MET A 33 28.14 14.31 -29.70
N THR A 34 26.84 14.03 -29.65
CA THR A 34 25.90 14.21 -30.77
C THR A 34 24.43 13.98 -30.35
N ASN A 35 23.58 14.91 -30.79
CA ASN A 35 22.15 14.79 -31.09
C ASN A 35 21.11 14.67 -29.94
N THR A 36 20.47 15.80 -29.66
CA THR A 36 19.26 15.97 -28.85
C THR A 36 18.02 15.46 -29.59
N ASP A 37 17.61 14.22 -29.36
CA ASP A 37 16.20 13.76 -29.33
C ASP A 37 16.16 12.28 -28.91
N GLU A 38 16.54 11.97 -27.67
CA GLU A 38 16.27 10.64 -27.11
C GLU A 38 14.79 10.56 -26.76
N ARG A 39 13.98 9.99 -27.67
CA ARG A 39 12.60 9.59 -27.37
C ARG A 39 12.65 8.61 -26.20
N LYS A 40 12.31 9.08 -24.99
CA LYS A 40 12.08 8.22 -23.83
C LYS A 40 11.05 7.17 -24.22
N THR A 41 11.45 5.90 -24.16
CA THR A 41 10.54 4.76 -24.37
C THR A 41 10.02 4.37 -23.00
N TYR A 42 8.71 4.47 -22.82
CA TYR A 42 8.01 4.08 -21.60
C TYR A 42 7.53 2.63 -21.69
N SER A 43 7.36 1.97 -20.55
CA SER A 43 6.70 0.66 -20.47
C SER A 43 5.21 0.78 -20.82
N ASP A 44 4.54 -0.33 -21.18
CA ASP A 44 3.11 -0.32 -21.53
C ASP A 44 2.21 0.34 -20.46
N PRO A 45 2.38 0.07 -19.15
CA PRO A 45 1.58 0.74 -18.11
C PRO A 45 1.84 2.24 -18.02
N GLU A 46 3.11 2.65 -18.09
CA GLU A 46 3.52 4.06 -18.05
C GLU A 46 2.94 4.83 -19.25
N GLN A 47 3.00 4.24 -20.45
CA GLN A 47 2.41 4.86 -21.64
C GLN A 47 0.90 4.98 -21.51
N LYS A 48 0.21 3.95 -20.99
CA LYS A 48 -1.23 4.01 -20.75
C LYS A 48 -1.61 5.12 -19.75
N ILE A 49 -0.82 5.31 -18.69
CA ILE A 49 -1.03 6.40 -17.73
C ILE A 49 -0.92 7.75 -18.45
N LEU A 50 0.10 7.94 -19.28
CA LEU A 50 0.29 9.18 -20.05
C LEU A 50 -0.89 9.44 -21.00
N ASP A 51 -1.30 8.42 -21.76
CA ASP A 51 -2.40 8.51 -22.72
C ASP A 51 -3.73 8.85 -22.03
N ASP A 52 -4.04 8.17 -20.93
CA ASP A 52 -5.28 8.41 -20.18
C ASP A 52 -5.29 9.82 -19.55
N VAL A 53 -4.16 10.28 -19.02
CA VAL A 53 -4.06 11.65 -18.48
C VAL A 53 -4.21 12.69 -19.59
N GLU A 54 -3.60 12.48 -20.76
CA GLU A 54 -3.76 13.39 -21.90
C GLU A 54 -5.20 13.42 -22.42
N GLN A 55 -5.84 12.26 -22.55
CA GLN A 55 -7.17 12.14 -23.14
C GLN A 55 -8.29 12.52 -22.18
N TYR A 56 -8.21 12.06 -20.93
CA TYR A 56 -9.30 12.17 -19.96
C TYR A 56 -9.03 13.19 -18.86
N GLY A 57 -7.75 13.47 -18.59
CA GLY A 57 -7.26 14.36 -17.55
C GLY A 57 -6.68 13.63 -16.33
N PHE A 58 -6.96 12.34 -16.18
CA PHE A 58 -6.43 11.49 -15.12
C PHE A 58 -6.49 10.02 -15.55
N HIS A 59 -5.74 9.18 -14.84
CA HIS A 59 -5.75 7.73 -14.93
C HIS A 59 -6.22 7.14 -13.60
N VAL A 60 -6.81 5.94 -13.61
CA VAL A 60 -7.13 5.16 -12.40
C VAL A 60 -6.27 3.90 -12.37
N ALA A 61 -5.33 3.84 -11.42
CA ALA A 61 -4.54 2.66 -11.15
C ALA A 61 -5.29 1.78 -10.14
N VAL A 62 -5.34 0.47 -10.40
CA VAL A 62 -6.00 -0.52 -9.53
C VAL A 62 -4.99 -1.57 -9.09
N VAL A 63 -4.91 -1.79 -7.78
CA VAL A 63 -4.14 -2.86 -7.15
C VAL A 63 -5.14 -3.84 -6.56
N ALA A 64 -5.08 -5.09 -7.04
CA ALA A 64 -5.99 -6.13 -6.59
C ALA A 64 -5.71 -6.51 -5.13
N GLU A 65 -6.75 -6.99 -4.43
CA GLU A 65 -6.56 -7.60 -3.11
C GLU A 65 -5.73 -8.88 -3.24
N ASP A 66 -5.01 -9.21 -2.16
CA ASP A 66 -4.37 -10.50 -1.99
C ASP A 66 -5.02 -11.25 -0.80
N GLU A 67 -4.42 -12.35 -0.35
CA GLU A 67 -4.98 -13.16 0.74
C GLU A 67 -5.04 -12.41 2.09
N TYR A 68 -4.19 -11.41 2.29
CA TYR A 68 -4.04 -10.68 3.54
C TYR A 68 -4.45 -9.19 3.42
N LEU A 69 -3.98 -8.50 2.39
CA LEU A 69 -4.22 -7.07 2.20
C LEU A 69 -5.44 -6.77 1.30
N PRO A 70 -6.24 -5.75 1.65
CA PRO A 70 -7.33 -5.32 0.79
C PRO A 70 -6.80 -4.64 -0.48
N GLY A 71 -7.54 -4.83 -1.56
CA GLY A 71 -7.30 -4.12 -2.82
C GLY A 71 -7.58 -2.64 -2.67
N PHE A 72 -6.98 -1.84 -3.55
CA PHE A 72 -7.17 -0.40 -3.58
C PHE A 72 -7.05 0.15 -4.99
N ALA A 73 -7.58 1.35 -5.19
CA ALA A 73 -7.40 2.09 -6.43
C ALA A 73 -7.11 3.55 -6.13
N TYR A 74 -6.33 4.19 -6.99
CA TYR A 74 -6.01 5.60 -6.86
C TYR A 74 -5.93 6.31 -8.20
N THR A 75 -6.18 7.61 -8.18
CA THR A 75 -6.05 8.46 -9.37
C THR A 75 -4.60 8.91 -9.58
N ILE A 76 -4.26 9.19 -10.84
CA ILE A 76 -3.01 9.82 -11.23
C ILE A 76 -3.33 10.93 -12.22
N GLY A 77 -2.96 12.17 -11.91
CA GLY A 77 -3.09 13.30 -12.83
C GLY A 77 -4.16 14.33 -12.46
N LEU A 78 -5.03 14.07 -11.48
CA LEU A 78 -6.01 15.06 -11.00
C LEU A 78 -5.32 16.36 -10.55
N THR A 79 -4.19 16.24 -9.86
CA THR A 79 -3.44 17.40 -9.37
C THR A 79 -2.90 18.20 -10.54
N LYS A 80 -2.39 17.53 -11.57
CA LYS A 80 -1.76 18.17 -12.73
C LYS A 80 -2.80 18.86 -13.61
N THR A 81 -3.93 18.21 -13.85
CA THR A 81 -4.90 18.64 -14.85
C THR A 81 -5.97 19.57 -14.27
N TYR A 82 -6.42 19.30 -13.03
CA TYR A 82 -7.57 19.97 -12.44
C TYR A 82 -7.25 20.72 -11.16
N ASN A 83 -5.98 20.73 -10.72
CA ASN A 83 -5.57 21.32 -9.44
C ASN A 83 -6.38 20.75 -8.26
N HIS A 84 -6.72 19.47 -8.35
CA HIS A 84 -7.44 18.72 -7.31
C HIS A 84 -6.54 17.61 -6.77
N PRO A 85 -6.49 17.34 -5.45
CA PRO A 85 -5.72 16.24 -4.89
C PRO A 85 -6.05 14.89 -5.52
N GLU A 86 -5.06 14.01 -5.60
CA GLU A 86 -5.29 12.62 -6.00
C GLU A 86 -6.21 11.92 -5.00
N ILE A 87 -6.98 10.93 -5.43
CA ILE A 87 -7.94 10.22 -4.57
C ILE A 87 -7.61 8.74 -4.56
N ILE A 88 -7.52 8.14 -3.36
CA ILE A 88 -7.39 6.69 -3.15
C ILE A 88 -8.62 6.13 -2.43
N ILE A 89 -9.01 4.90 -2.76
CA ILE A 89 -10.10 4.14 -2.15
C ILE A 89 -9.65 2.68 -1.93
N PHE A 90 -10.17 2.05 -0.87
CA PHE A 90 -9.77 0.70 -0.44
C PHE A 90 -10.96 -0.25 -0.28
N GLY A 91 -10.70 -1.56 -0.36
CA GLY A 91 -11.54 -2.60 0.24
C GLY A 91 -12.87 -2.90 -0.45
N LEU A 92 -13.22 -2.18 -1.51
CA LEU A 92 -14.33 -2.51 -2.39
C LEU A 92 -13.81 -3.34 -3.58
N ASN A 93 -14.71 -3.98 -4.33
CA ASN A 93 -14.29 -4.70 -5.53
C ASN A 93 -13.69 -3.75 -6.57
N ASN A 94 -12.79 -4.28 -7.41
CA ASN A 94 -12.01 -3.50 -8.38
C ASN A 94 -12.87 -2.67 -9.34
N GLU A 95 -13.97 -3.24 -9.85
CA GLU A 95 -14.88 -2.55 -10.77
C GLU A 95 -15.54 -1.35 -10.09
N MET A 96 -16.04 -1.55 -8.87
CA MET A 96 -16.69 -0.50 -8.08
C MET A 96 -15.71 0.62 -7.71
N MET A 97 -14.50 0.29 -7.26
CA MET A 97 -13.47 1.31 -6.97
C MET A 97 -13.14 2.13 -8.21
N HIS A 98 -12.98 1.47 -9.37
CA HIS A 98 -12.70 2.12 -10.63
C HIS A 98 -13.87 3.02 -11.09
N GLU A 99 -15.12 2.56 -10.98
CA GLU A 99 -16.31 3.36 -11.31
C GLU A 99 -16.45 4.59 -10.42
N ILE A 100 -16.26 4.45 -9.11
CA ILE A 100 -16.34 5.56 -8.15
C ILE A 100 -15.31 6.64 -8.48
N LEU A 101 -14.05 6.25 -8.70
CA LEU A 101 -12.99 7.21 -9.03
C LEU A 101 -13.23 7.90 -10.37
N ASN A 102 -13.73 7.18 -11.37
CA ASN A 102 -14.11 7.79 -12.65
C ASN A 102 -15.29 8.77 -12.50
N GLY A 103 -16.28 8.45 -11.66
CA GLY A 103 -17.39 9.34 -11.33
C GLY A 103 -16.92 10.63 -10.66
N LEU A 104 -16.06 10.52 -9.64
CA LEU A 104 -15.45 11.67 -8.98
C LEU A 104 -14.59 12.50 -9.95
N GLY A 105 -13.80 11.85 -10.80
CA GLY A 105 -13.01 12.52 -11.82
C GLY A 105 -13.86 13.27 -12.85
N ALA A 106 -15.01 12.73 -13.25
CA ALA A 106 -15.96 13.41 -14.12
C ALA A 106 -16.58 14.65 -13.44
N ASP A 107 -16.95 14.51 -12.17
CA ASP A 107 -17.43 15.62 -11.32
C ASP A 107 -16.37 16.73 -11.22
N ILE A 108 -15.11 16.37 -10.93
CA ILE A 108 -13.99 17.31 -10.84
C ILE A 108 -13.75 18.02 -12.17
N LYS A 109 -13.76 17.26 -13.28
CA LYS A 109 -13.65 17.81 -14.63
C LYS A 109 -14.75 18.81 -14.96
N SER A 110 -15.94 18.63 -14.40
CA SER A 110 -17.07 19.57 -14.56
C SER A 110 -16.98 20.82 -13.67
N GLY A 111 -15.95 20.91 -12.82
CA GLY A 111 -15.67 22.05 -11.94
C GLY A 111 -16.12 21.86 -10.48
N LYS A 112 -16.59 20.66 -10.10
CA LYS A 112 -16.88 20.37 -8.69
C LYS A 112 -15.56 20.23 -7.92
N ASN A 113 -15.47 20.87 -6.77
CA ASN A 113 -14.33 20.73 -5.87
C ASN A 113 -14.72 19.90 -4.65
N PHE A 114 -13.89 18.93 -4.29
CA PHE A 114 -14.06 18.19 -3.05
C PHE A 114 -13.04 18.68 -2.01
N GLU A 115 -13.48 18.75 -0.76
CA GLU A 115 -12.71 19.25 0.37
C GLU A 115 -12.66 18.17 1.45
N PRO A 116 -11.56 18.09 2.21
CA PRO A 116 -11.40 17.08 3.23
C PRO A 116 -12.33 17.35 4.41
N ASN A 117 -12.59 16.31 5.20
CA ASN A 117 -13.41 16.31 6.41
C ASN A 117 -14.90 16.66 6.20
N LYS A 118 -15.37 16.67 4.95
CA LYS A 118 -16.79 16.82 4.61
C LYS A 118 -17.41 15.49 4.22
N ASP A 119 -18.67 15.31 4.63
CA ASP A 119 -19.49 14.21 4.19
C ASP A 119 -20.07 14.53 2.81
N TYR A 120 -20.00 13.54 1.90
CA TYR A 120 -20.58 13.62 0.57
C TYR A 120 -21.54 12.45 0.36
N ASP A 121 -22.77 12.79 -0.01
CA ASP A 121 -23.78 11.82 -0.40
C ASP A 121 -23.73 11.55 -1.91
N ASN A 122 -24.37 10.46 -2.35
CA ASN A 122 -24.54 10.11 -3.76
C ASN A 122 -23.24 9.82 -4.52
N VAL A 123 -22.13 9.55 -3.81
CA VAL A 123 -20.90 9.02 -4.41
C VAL A 123 -20.96 7.49 -4.45
N ILE A 124 -21.41 6.86 -3.34
CA ILE A 124 -21.60 5.41 -3.24
C ILE A 124 -23.06 5.14 -2.88
N SER A 125 -23.92 4.99 -3.89
CA SER A 125 -25.37 4.85 -3.70
C SER A 125 -25.92 5.89 -2.71
N ASN A 126 -26.52 5.45 -1.60
CA ASN A 126 -27.10 6.30 -0.56
C ASN A 126 -26.26 6.35 0.73
N TYR A 127 -25.01 5.91 0.68
CA TYR A 127 -24.11 5.90 1.84
C TYR A 127 -23.19 7.12 1.79
N PRO A 128 -23.05 7.86 2.90
CA PRO A 128 -22.13 8.98 2.95
C PRO A 128 -20.68 8.47 2.85
N ILE A 129 -19.86 9.28 2.20
CA ILE A 129 -18.40 9.11 2.18
C ILE A 129 -17.73 10.33 2.77
N LYS A 130 -16.49 10.17 3.24
CA LYS A 130 -15.64 11.26 3.71
C LYS A 130 -14.32 11.25 2.97
N LEU A 131 -13.83 12.43 2.60
CA LEU A 131 -12.45 12.58 2.15
C LEU A 131 -11.56 12.97 3.33
N LEU A 132 -10.45 12.27 3.52
CA LEU A 132 -9.44 12.59 4.53
C LEU A 132 -8.12 12.97 3.87
N GLU A 133 -7.42 13.96 4.40
CA GLU A 133 -6.07 14.30 3.92
C GLU A 133 -5.07 13.22 4.34
N ILE A 134 -4.29 12.74 3.37
CA ILE A 134 -3.34 11.65 3.59
C ILE A 134 -2.02 12.21 4.11
N LYS A 135 -1.51 11.60 5.19
CA LYS A 135 -0.17 11.87 5.70
C LYS A 135 0.92 11.40 4.73
N LYS A 136 1.94 12.23 4.52
CA LYS A 136 3.00 12.00 3.52
C LYS A 136 3.76 10.70 3.72
N GLU A 137 3.84 10.23 4.96
CA GLU A 137 4.50 8.99 5.36
C GLU A 137 3.88 7.74 4.71
N HIS A 138 2.62 7.81 4.27
CA HIS A 138 1.93 6.71 3.58
C HIS A 138 2.10 6.73 2.06
N TYR A 139 2.71 7.78 1.48
CA TYR A 139 2.68 7.97 0.03
C TYR A 139 3.46 6.88 -0.72
N GLN A 140 4.63 6.51 -0.18
CA GLN A 140 5.49 5.49 -0.78
C GLN A 140 4.85 4.10 -0.72
N ASP A 141 3.97 3.85 0.24
CA ASP A 141 3.32 2.56 0.41
C ASP A 141 2.24 2.30 -0.66
N TYR A 142 1.56 3.36 -1.13
CA TYR A 142 0.36 3.22 -1.97
C TYR A 142 0.46 3.87 -3.36
N PHE A 143 1.23 4.95 -3.51
CA PHE A 143 1.16 5.82 -4.69
C PHE A 143 2.30 5.60 -5.69
N GLY A 144 2.73 4.36 -5.91
CA GLY A 144 3.85 3.99 -6.79
C GLY A 144 3.96 4.75 -8.10
N TYR A 145 3.04 4.45 -9.03
CA TYR A 145 3.01 5.11 -10.33
C TYR A 145 2.72 6.62 -10.25
N CYS A 146 2.04 7.07 -9.20
CA CYS A 146 1.81 8.49 -9.01
C CYS A 146 3.13 9.20 -8.67
N GLY A 147 3.92 8.63 -7.77
CA GLY A 147 5.28 9.07 -7.47
C GLY A 147 6.12 9.17 -8.74
N TRP A 148 6.15 8.12 -9.55
CA TRP A 148 6.80 8.11 -10.87
C TRP A 148 6.31 9.24 -11.79
N PHE A 149 5.00 9.40 -11.92
CA PHE A 149 4.38 10.40 -12.79
C PHE A 149 4.73 11.85 -12.36
N TYR A 150 4.87 12.08 -11.06
CA TYR A 150 5.28 13.35 -10.45
C TYR A 150 6.79 13.41 -10.16
N ASP A 151 7.61 13.03 -11.16
CA ASP A 151 9.08 13.13 -11.15
C ASP A 151 9.79 12.37 -10.00
N ASN A 152 9.20 11.28 -9.51
CA ASN A 152 9.68 10.49 -8.36
C ASN A 152 9.78 11.29 -7.05
N LYS A 153 8.95 12.34 -6.87
CA LYS A 153 9.04 13.24 -5.70
C LYS A 153 7.93 13.07 -4.67
N PHE A 154 6.87 12.30 -4.97
CA PHE A 154 5.66 12.19 -4.13
C PHE A 154 5.11 13.56 -3.67
N ASP A 155 5.32 14.58 -4.51
CA ASP A 155 5.01 15.99 -4.24
C ASP A 155 3.69 16.39 -4.91
N PHE A 156 2.61 15.82 -4.37
CA PHE A 156 1.23 16.13 -4.75
C PHE A 156 0.34 16.00 -3.50
N PRO A 157 -0.78 16.71 -3.39
CA PRO A 157 -1.76 16.45 -2.35
C PRO A 157 -2.58 15.20 -2.70
N ALA A 158 -3.02 14.46 -1.68
CA ALA A 158 -3.86 13.28 -1.86
C ALA A 158 -4.90 13.14 -0.75
N TYR A 159 -6.08 12.66 -1.12
CA TYR A 159 -7.20 12.36 -0.25
C TYR A 159 -7.53 10.88 -0.26
N GLN A 160 -7.86 10.34 0.90
CA GLN A 160 -8.49 9.04 1.01
C GLN A 160 -10.00 9.21 0.99
N LEU A 161 -10.68 8.50 0.10
CA LEU A 161 -12.11 8.29 0.21
C LEU A 161 -12.40 7.15 1.19
N VAL A 162 -13.04 7.49 2.29
CA VAL A 162 -13.51 6.56 3.32
C VAL A 162 -15.01 6.36 3.15
N TRP A 163 -15.42 5.10 3.03
CA TRP A 163 -16.84 4.72 2.94
C TRP A 163 -17.37 4.23 4.29
N THR A 164 -18.68 4.33 4.48
CA THR A 164 -19.38 3.86 5.67
C THR A 164 -19.89 2.43 5.51
N ASP A 165 -20.21 1.77 6.63
CA ASP A 165 -20.92 0.50 6.58
C ASP A 165 -22.42 0.67 6.24
N LYS A 166 -23.18 -0.44 6.30
CA LYS A 166 -24.62 -0.44 5.98
C LYS A 166 -25.47 0.35 6.98
N ASP A 167 -24.94 0.65 8.16
CA ASP A 167 -25.58 1.47 9.19
C ASP A 167 -25.08 2.93 9.17
N ALA A 168 -24.40 3.32 8.08
CA ALA A 168 -23.80 4.63 7.86
C ALA A 168 -22.79 5.02 8.94
N LYS A 169 -22.02 4.05 9.45
CA LYS A 169 -20.91 4.28 10.37
C LYS A 169 -19.58 4.29 9.65
N TYR A 170 -18.70 5.21 10.03
CA TYR A 170 -17.31 5.21 9.60
C TYR A 170 -16.46 4.23 10.44
N PRO A 171 -15.29 3.78 9.95
CA PRO A 171 -14.44 2.81 10.65
C PRO A 171 -14.00 3.21 12.06
N TRP A 172 -13.96 4.51 12.37
CA TRP A 172 -13.60 5.03 13.69
C TRP A 172 -14.80 5.25 14.62
N GLU A 173 -16.03 5.03 14.15
CA GLU A 173 -17.22 5.21 14.95
C GLU A 173 -17.59 3.93 15.71
N ASN A 174 -18.11 4.12 16.92
CA ASN A 174 -18.65 3.02 17.71
C ASN A 174 -19.82 2.36 16.96
N GLY A 175 -19.76 1.03 16.84
CA GLY A 175 -20.78 0.24 16.16
C GLY A 175 -20.53 0.02 14.66
N PHE A 176 -19.38 0.44 14.12
CA PHE A 176 -18.96 0.04 12.79
C PHE A 176 -18.86 -1.49 12.68
N ASN A 177 -19.24 -2.05 11.53
CA ASN A 177 -19.13 -3.48 11.26
C ASN A 177 -17.69 -4.01 11.44
N GLU A 178 -17.48 -4.79 12.49
CA GLU A 178 -16.16 -5.31 12.88
C GLU A 178 -15.49 -6.15 11.78
N ASN A 179 -16.27 -6.85 10.95
CA ASN A 179 -15.72 -7.65 9.84
C ASN A 179 -15.06 -6.80 8.74
N TRP A 180 -15.30 -5.49 8.74
CA TRP A 180 -14.78 -4.56 7.74
C TRP A 180 -13.70 -3.64 8.31
N LYS A 181 -13.32 -3.83 9.57
CA LYS A 181 -12.40 -2.94 10.29
C LYS A 181 -11.08 -2.70 9.55
N PHE A 182 -10.52 -3.75 8.97
CA PHE A 182 -9.23 -3.69 8.25
C PHE A 182 -9.39 -3.66 6.72
N LYS A 183 -10.61 -3.49 6.19
CA LYS A 183 -10.82 -3.37 4.73
C LYS A 183 -10.36 -2.02 4.18
N GLN A 184 -10.22 -1.00 5.02
CA GLN A 184 -9.67 0.29 4.64
C GLN A 184 -8.73 0.82 5.74
N PRO A 185 -7.40 0.87 5.51
CA PRO A 185 -6.50 1.52 6.44
C PRO A 185 -6.83 3.01 6.51
N ILE A 186 -6.68 3.66 7.66
CA ILE A 186 -6.99 5.09 7.80
C ILE A 186 -5.69 5.91 7.73
N LEU A 187 -5.52 6.64 6.61
CA LEU A 187 -4.23 7.22 6.21
C LEU A 187 -4.00 8.68 6.67
N ASP A 188 -4.94 9.31 7.38
CA ASP A 188 -4.70 10.59 8.06
C ASP A 188 -3.99 10.41 9.43
N ARG A 189 -3.76 9.16 9.84
CA ARG A 189 -3.19 8.75 11.14
C ARG A 189 -2.39 7.44 11.02
N ASN A 190 -2.05 6.84 12.17
CA ASN A 190 -1.39 5.52 12.28
C ASN A 190 -0.10 5.36 11.44
N THR A 191 0.72 6.40 11.36
CA THR A 191 2.00 6.33 10.64
C THR A 191 3.06 5.52 11.38
N ASP A 192 2.84 5.26 12.66
CA ASP A 192 3.68 4.48 13.57
C ASP A 192 3.38 2.96 13.55
N PHE A 193 2.22 2.57 13.00
CA PHE A 193 1.74 1.19 13.02
C PHE A 193 0.92 0.90 11.76
N LYS A 194 1.55 0.24 10.79
CA LYS A 194 1.00 -0.01 9.44
C LYS A 194 0.30 -1.37 9.28
N PHE A 195 0.30 -2.21 10.32
CA PHE A 195 -0.31 -3.55 10.25
C PHE A 195 -1.83 -3.48 10.14
N TYR A 196 -2.42 -4.48 9.46
CA TYR A 196 -3.86 -4.64 9.24
C TYR A 196 -4.48 -5.48 10.35
N GLU A 197 -4.00 -5.24 11.56
CA GLU A 197 -4.28 -6.02 12.77
C GLU A 197 -4.52 -5.09 13.95
N GLU A 198 -5.10 -5.64 15.02
CA GLU A 198 -5.20 -4.90 16.27
C GLU A 198 -3.81 -4.64 16.86
N ARG A 199 -3.59 -3.44 17.41
CA ARG A 199 -2.37 -3.11 18.14
C ARG A 199 -2.09 -4.08 19.29
N ASN A 200 -3.14 -4.58 19.95
CA ASN A 200 -3.05 -5.54 21.04
C ASN A 200 -3.13 -7.02 20.58
N LEU A 201 -3.00 -7.31 19.28
CA LEU A 201 -2.86 -8.67 18.78
C LEU A 201 -1.70 -9.37 19.50
N GLY A 202 -1.95 -10.60 19.97
CA GLY A 202 -0.91 -11.42 20.59
C GLY A 202 -0.01 -12.02 19.52
N VAL A 203 1.31 -11.81 19.65
CA VAL A 203 2.33 -12.30 18.71
C VAL A 203 3.44 -13.03 19.44
N PHE A 204 4.09 -13.96 18.75
CA PHE A 204 5.10 -14.82 19.36
C PHE A 204 6.52 -14.25 19.19
N THR A 205 7.32 -14.37 20.25
CA THR A 205 8.73 -13.98 20.26
C THR A 205 9.48 -14.78 21.34
N THR A 206 10.74 -14.48 21.59
CA THR A 206 11.50 -14.99 22.75
C THR A 206 11.82 -13.89 23.75
N GLN A 207 12.05 -14.27 25.02
CA GLN A 207 12.46 -13.35 26.08
C GLN A 207 13.68 -12.52 25.67
N GLU A 208 14.68 -13.12 25.03
CA GLU A 208 15.90 -12.42 24.63
C GLU A 208 15.65 -11.40 23.52
N THR A 209 14.78 -11.73 22.56
CA THR A 209 14.34 -10.79 21.52
C THR A 209 13.60 -9.62 22.17
N PHE A 210 12.66 -9.91 23.06
CA PHE A 210 11.89 -8.89 23.76
C PHE A 210 12.73 -8.03 24.73
N ASP A 211 13.82 -8.58 25.28
CA ASP A 211 14.81 -7.86 26.09
C ASP A 211 15.74 -6.96 25.25
N GLY A 212 15.53 -6.90 23.94
CA GLY A 212 16.21 -5.96 23.04
C GLY A 212 17.30 -6.57 22.16
N LYS A 213 17.39 -7.90 22.05
CA LYS A 213 18.18 -8.48 20.95
C LYS A 213 17.56 -8.08 19.60
N PRO A 214 18.38 -7.78 18.57
CA PRO A 214 17.89 -7.41 17.25
C PRO A 214 16.88 -8.40 16.69
N ILE A 215 15.76 -7.93 16.17
CA ILE A 215 14.84 -8.75 15.40
C ILE A 215 15.44 -8.93 14.01
N LEU A 216 15.74 -10.17 13.63
CA LEU A 216 16.41 -10.50 12.36
C LEU A 216 15.58 -11.45 11.50
N TRP A 217 14.62 -12.14 12.11
CA TRP A 217 13.74 -13.12 11.47
C TRP A 217 12.29 -12.81 11.84
N VAL A 218 11.45 -12.66 10.81
CA VAL A 218 10.03 -12.37 10.95
C VAL A 218 9.26 -13.37 10.11
N TYR A 219 8.22 -13.97 10.71
CA TYR A 219 7.36 -14.94 10.06
C TYR A 219 5.91 -14.49 10.21
N HIS A 220 5.17 -14.55 9.10
CA HIS A 220 3.72 -14.52 9.11
C HIS A 220 3.27 -15.91 8.66
N ASN A 221 2.86 -16.75 9.59
CA ASN A 221 2.59 -18.16 9.29
C ASN A 221 1.32 -18.32 8.43
N GLU A 222 1.10 -19.51 7.87
CA GLU A 222 -0.09 -19.84 7.09
C GLU A 222 -1.39 -19.70 7.91
N ASP A 223 -1.32 -19.91 9.23
CA ASP A 223 -2.46 -19.76 10.14
C ASP A 223 -2.75 -18.30 10.56
N GLY A 224 -1.95 -17.33 10.07
CA GLY A 224 -2.10 -15.90 10.40
C GLY A 224 -1.33 -15.43 11.65
N ASP A 225 -0.57 -16.32 12.28
CA ASP A 225 0.24 -15.96 13.44
C ASP A 225 1.51 -15.21 13.04
N TRP A 226 1.75 -14.07 13.69
CA TRP A 226 2.99 -13.31 13.58
C TRP A 226 4.04 -13.78 14.59
N GLN A 227 5.28 -13.90 14.12
CA GLN A 227 6.43 -14.24 14.95
C GLN A 227 7.64 -13.37 14.66
N PHE A 228 8.35 -12.96 15.71
CA PHE A 228 9.51 -12.04 15.62
C PHE A 228 10.67 -12.57 16.47
N HIS A 229 11.81 -12.86 15.85
CA HIS A 229 12.92 -13.54 16.50
C HIS A 229 14.29 -12.94 16.15
N SER A 230 15.25 -13.06 17.08
CA SER A 230 16.63 -12.65 16.86
C SER A 230 17.48 -13.65 16.07
N GLU A 231 16.99 -14.88 15.90
CA GLU A 231 17.69 -15.98 15.23
C GLU A 231 16.68 -16.90 14.52
N GLU A 232 17.16 -17.65 13.53
CA GLU A 232 16.32 -18.54 12.68
C GLU A 232 15.64 -19.65 13.48
N ASN A 233 16.37 -20.19 14.46
CA ASN A 233 15.93 -21.31 15.29
C ASN A 233 15.89 -20.86 16.76
N PRO A 234 14.87 -20.10 17.17
CA PRO A 234 14.77 -19.56 18.51
C PRO A 234 14.58 -20.67 19.56
N ASN A 235 15.14 -20.46 20.76
CA ASN A 235 14.88 -21.36 21.88
C ASN A 235 13.44 -21.17 22.41
N LEU A 236 12.58 -22.15 22.14
CA LEU A 236 11.17 -22.11 22.53
C LEU A 236 10.92 -22.22 24.04
N ASP A 237 11.90 -22.68 24.83
CA ASP A 237 11.79 -22.65 26.31
C ASP A 237 11.65 -21.21 26.85
N ASN A 238 12.11 -20.23 26.07
CA ASN A 238 12.04 -18.80 26.39
C ASN A 238 10.94 -18.07 25.59
N ALA A 239 9.99 -18.80 25.00
CA ALA A 239 8.90 -18.21 24.22
C ALA A 239 8.06 -17.22 25.04
N LYS A 240 7.61 -16.17 24.38
CA LYS A 240 6.74 -15.11 24.91
C LYS A 240 5.62 -14.81 23.96
N LEU A 241 4.44 -14.57 24.54
CA LEU A 241 3.34 -13.92 23.87
C LEU A 241 3.33 -12.46 24.30
N VAL A 242 3.49 -11.54 23.35
CA VAL A 242 3.50 -10.09 23.58
C VAL A 242 2.52 -9.41 22.63
N THR A 243 2.26 -8.12 22.82
CA THR A 243 1.42 -7.37 21.87
C THR A 243 2.21 -6.99 20.63
N LEU A 244 1.56 -7.00 19.45
CA LEU A 244 2.17 -6.53 18.21
C LEU A 244 2.67 -5.09 18.33
N GLU A 245 1.93 -4.21 18.99
CA GLU A 245 2.38 -2.84 19.27
C GLU A 245 3.69 -2.79 20.07
N SER A 246 3.83 -3.63 21.10
CA SER A 246 5.08 -3.66 21.89
C SER A 246 6.29 -4.08 21.08
N ILE A 247 6.13 -4.98 20.10
CA ILE A 247 7.26 -5.42 19.27
C ILE A 247 7.58 -4.39 18.18
N VAL A 248 6.59 -3.74 17.60
CA VAL A 248 6.78 -2.62 16.65
C VAL A 248 7.43 -1.42 17.35
N ASN A 249 7.11 -1.16 18.62
CA ASN A 249 7.77 -0.12 19.40
C ASN A 249 9.24 -0.46 19.71
N LEU A 250 9.58 -1.74 19.85
CA LEU A 250 10.97 -2.19 20.01
C LEU A 250 11.76 -1.97 18.72
N ASP A 251 11.12 -2.20 17.57
CA ASP A 251 11.71 -2.03 16.26
C ASP A 251 10.73 -1.43 15.24
N PRO A 252 10.74 -0.10 15.07
CA PRO A 252 9.83 0.58 14.14
C PRO A 252 10.00 0.18 12.68
N THR A 253 11.13 -0.41 12.28
CA THR A 253 11.38 -0.87 10.90
C THR A 253 10.52 -2.06 10.51
N LEU A 254 9.84 -2.71 11.47
CA LEU A 254 8.82 -3.72 11.18
C LEU A 254 7.65 -3.16 10.35
N ASN A 255 7.42 -1.84 10.40
CA ASN A 255 6.49 -1.17 9.51
C ASN A 255 6.91 -1.19 8.03
N GLU A 256 8.11 -1.66 7.68
CA GLU A 256 8.55 -1.83 6.28
C GLU A 256 8.14 -3.18 5.71
N ILE A 257 7.66 -4.11 6.54
CA ILE A 257 7.27 -5.47 6.17
C ILE A 257 5.86 -5.83 6.66
N TYR A 258 5.03 -4.81 6.97
CA TYR A 258 3.65 -4.99 7.41
C TYR A 258 2.78 -5.75 6.41
N TYR A 259 3.22 -5.82 5.14
CA TYR A 259 2.54 -6.43 4.01
C TYR A 259 2.87 -7.92 3.81
N LEU A 260 3.68 -8.53 4.67
CA LEU A 260 3.97 -9.97 4.54
C LEU A 260 2.65 -10.74 4.51
N ASN A 261 2.47 -11.53 3.46
CA ASN A 261 1.31 -12.38 3.28
C ASN A 261 1.41 -13.64 4.16
N PHE A 262 0.32 -14.40 4.24
CA PHE A 262 0.31 -15.67 4.96
C PHE A 262 1.36 -16.64 4.41
N GLY A 263 2.10 -17.26 5.33
CA GLY A 263 3.23 -18.14 5.07
C GLY A 263 4.52 -17.44 4.62
N GLN A 264 4.54 -16.11 4.45
CA GLN A 264 5.76 -15.40 4.09
C GLN A 264 6.66 -15.11 5.29
N SER A 265 7.92 -14.82 4.99
CA SER A 265 8.90 -14.41 6.00
C SER A 265 9.76 -13.25 5.50
N ALA A 266 10.33 -12.49 6.42
CA ALA A 266 11.35 -11.50 6.13
C ALA A 266 12.56 -11.71 7.03
N THR A 267 13.75 -11.51 6.44
CA THR A 267 15.02 -11.64 7.16
C THR A 267 15.92 -10.45 6.91
N ARG A 268 16.84 -10.15 7.83
CA ARG A 268 17.88 -9.15 7.62
C ARG A 268 19.14 -9.52 8.40
N GLU A 269 20.29 -9.02 7.95
CA GLU A 269 21.59 -9.34 8.56
C GLU A 269 21.84 -8.57 9.85
N THR A 270 21.39 -7.31 9.91
CA THR A 270 21.53 -6.41 11.06
C THR A 270 20.32 -5.48 11.15
N THR A 271 20.18 -4.72 12.24
CA THR A 271 19.11 -3.71 12.39
C THR A 271 19.14 -2.59 11.36
N ASN A 272 20.25 -2.42 10.64
CA ASN A 272 20.42 -1.39 9.62
C ASN A 272 20.35 -1.96 8.19
N SER A 273 20.18 -3.28 8.06
CA SER A 273 20.09 -3.95 6.78
C SER A 273 18.64 -3.93 6.29
N GLU A 274 18.45 -3.78 4.99
CA GLU A 274 17.13 -3.93 4.36
C GLU A 274 16.57 -5.32 4.60
N TRP A 275 15.25 -5.38 4.73
CA TRP A 275 14.51 -6.63 4.83
C TRP A 275 14.53 -7.38 3.49
N LYS A 276 14.86 -8.68 3.57
CA LYS A 276 14.78 -9.63 2.46
C LYS A 276 13.56 -10.51 2.68
N VAL A 277 12.50 -10.24 1.93
CA VAL A 277 11.28 -11.05 1.94
C VAL A 277 11.54 -12.35 1.18
N THR A 278 11.14 -13.47 1.78
CA THR A 278 11.13 -14.79 1.12
C THR A 278 9.69 -15.17 0.84
N GLU A 279 9.37 -15.35 -0.44
CA GLU A 279 8.06 -15.79 -0.89
C GLU A 279 7.91 -17.30 -0.68
N ASN A 280 6.67 -17.74 -0.43
CA ASN A 280 6.33 -19.15 -0.54
C ASN A 280 6.64 -19.61 -1.96
N LYS A 281 7.51 -20.62 -2.09
CA LYS A 281 7.56 -21.38 -3.34
C LYS A 281 6.19 -22.00 -3.51
N ASP A 282 5.47 -21.59 -4.54
CA ASP A 282 4.30 -22.32 -5.02
C ASP A 282 4.61 -23.83 -4.96
N ILE A 283 3.91 -24.56 -4.09
CA ILE A 283 3.81 -26.00 -4.18
C ILE A 283 2.85 -26.28 -5.35
N ASN A 284 3.27 -25.93 -6.57
CA ASN A 284 2.60 -26.24 -7.82
C ASN A 284 3.50 -27.10 -8.73
N ASP A 285 4.38 -27.90 -8.12
CA ASP A 285 5.07 -29.02 -8.79
C ASP A 285 4.64 -30.34 -8.15
N PHE A 286 3.43 -30.80 -8.49
CA PHE A 286 3.04 -32.22 -8.44
C PHE A 286 2.25 -32.60 -9.69
#